data_AF-A0A093X7S8-F1
#
_entry.id   AF-A0A093X7S8-F1
#
_cell.length_a   1.000
_cell.length_b   1.000
_cell.length_c   1.000
_cell.angle_alpha   90.00
_cell.angle_beta   90.00
_cell.angle_gamma   90.00
#
_symmetry.space_group_name_H-M   'P 1'
#
loop_
_entity.id
_entity.type
_entity.pdbx_description
1 polymer ?
#
loop_
_entity_poly.entity_id
_entity_poly.type
_entity_poly.pdbx_seq_one_letter_code
_entity_poly.pdbx_strand_id
1 'polypeptide(L)'
;GANSHKAIQLLSPALWDRYRTRATFNGWESKSRTWFDFQVGAGPEEGKRIMEVLMDSAETQSTCHRAHFLEELVGFLPIDKVAVMSKRVVSIEQPEGEKVRIVFADGTDARADAVVGSDGIRSACRPFVVGDDPALQPRFTNAYAYRGLIPMDLAVAELGEEKARNRQMYLGPNGHILTFPVAKGNMLNIVAFHGADDKPWEGPWVKQDQKEAMERDFEGWGKNPRGIMKVGLPP
;
A
#
# COMPACT_ATOMS: atom_id res chain seq x y z
N GLY A 1 -4.62 -5.05 -8.57
CA GLY A 1 -4.38 -6.43 -9.02
C GLY A 1 -5.69 -7.11 -9.31
N ALA A 2 -5.62 -8.21 -10.06
CA ALA A 2 -6.79 -8.89 -10.64
C ALA A 2 -7.92 -9.16 -9.63
N ASN A 3 -7.62 -9.79 -8.48
CA ASN A 3 -8.66 -10.08 -7.48
C ASN A 3 -9.41 -8.83 -6.99
N SER A 4 -8.71 -7.70 -6.82
CA SER A 4 -9.34 -6.45 -6.42
C SER A 4 -10.19 -5.85 -7.55
N HIS A 5 -9.73 -5.95 -8.81
CA HIS A 5 -10.50 -5.49 -9.97
C HIS A 5 -11.79 -6.28 -10.12
N LYS A 6 -11.68 -7.61 -10.07
CA LYS A 6 -12.83 -8.51 -10.09
C LYS A 6 -13.82 -8.21 -8.95
N ALA A 7 -13.32 -8.03 -7.72
CA ALA A 7 -14.18 -7.69 -6.58
C ALA A 7 -14.92 -6.37 -6.79
N ILE A 8 -14.24 -5.33 -7.29
CA ILE A 8 -14.87 -4.03 -7.59
C ILE A 8 -15.97 -4.18 -8.65
N GLN A 9 -15.70 -4.92 -9.74
CA GLN A 9 -16.69 -5.18 -10.80
C GLN A 9 -17.90 -5.95 -10.30
N LEU A 10 -17.70 -6.94 -9.42
CA LEU A 10 -18.78 -7.73 -8.81
C LEU A 10 -19.63 -6.89 -7.83
N LEU A 11 -19.01 -5.94 -7.13
CA LEU A 11 -19.73 -5.01 -6.27
C LEU A 11 -20.59 -4.03 -7.08
N SER A 12 -20.01 -3.42 -8.12
CA SER A 12 -20.72 -2.50 -9.00
C SER A 12 -19.89 -2.18 -10.27
N PRO A 13 -20.44 -2.42 -11.48
CA PRO A 13 -19.81 -1.98 -12.73
C PRO A 13 -19.55 -0.47 -12.77
N ALA A 14 -20.44 0.35 -12.20
CA ALA A 14 -20.26 1.80 -12.16
C ALA A 14 -19.10 2.22 -11.23
N LEU A 15 -18.89 1.50 -10.13
CA LEU A 15 -17.75 1.73 -9.24
C LEU A 15 -16.43 1.39 -9.97
N TRP A 16 -16.42 0.31 -10.75
CA TRP A 16 -15.28 -0.02 -11.60
C TRP A 16 -14.94 1.10 -12.57
N ASP A 17 -15.95 1.68 -13.24
CA ASP A 17 -15.74 2.80 -14.15
C ASP A 17 -15.13 4.00 -13.44
N ARG A 18 -15.65 4.39 -12.27
CA ARG A 18 -15.08 5.49 -11.46
C ARG A 18 -13.67 5.19 -10.99
N TYR A 19 -13.40 3.98 -10.52
CA TYR A 19 -12.05 3.55 -10.14
C TYR A 19 -11.05 3.73 -11.28
N ARG A 20 -11.41 3.31 -12.50
CA ARG A 20 -10.53 3.44 -13.68
C ARG A 20 -10.16 4.88 -13.99
N THR A 21 -11.03 5.86 -13.70
CA THR A 21 -10.70 7.29 -13.90
C THR A 21 -9.62 7.83 -12.96
N ARG A 22 -9.42 7.17 -11.81
CA ARG A 22 -8.47 7.53 -10.76
C ARG A 22 -7.20 6.66 -10.79
N ALA A 23 -7.32 5.42 -11.26
CA ALA A 23 -6.23 4.46 -11.30
C ALA A 23 -5.15 4.86 -12.31
N THR A 24 -3.92 4.43 -12.02
CA THR A 24 -2.76 4.53 -12.93
C THR A 24 -2.29 3.14 -13.31
N PHE A 25 -2.04 2.94 -14.59
CA PHE A 25 -1.62 1.69 -15.21
C PHE A 25 -0.16 1.80 -15.68
N ASN A 26 0.40 0.70 -16.20
CA ASN A 26 1.68 0.76 -16.91
C ASN A 26 1.52 1.63 -18.17
N GLY A 27 2.55 2.40 -18.50
CA GLY A 27 2.49 3.38 -19.59
C GLY A 27 2.74 2.81 -20.98
N TRP A 28 3.20 1.56 -21.08
CA TRP A 28 3.51 0.91 -22.36
C TRP A 28 2.51 -0.21 -22.64
N GLU A 29 2.02 -0.27 -23.88
CA GLU A 29 1.07 -1.31 -24.30
C GLU A 29 1.67 -2.71 -24.19
N SER A 30 2.94 -2.88 -24.57
CA SER A 30 3.68 -4.13 -24.39
C SER A 30 3.83 -4.55 -22.92
N LYS A 31 3.64 -3.62 -21.99
CA LYS A 31 3.71 -3.81 -20.54
C LYS A 31 2.33 -3.79 -19.88
N SER A 32 1.24 -3.76 -20.65
CA SER A 32 -0.12 -3.66 -20.09
C SER A 32 -0.41 -4.80 -19.10
N ARG A 33 0.07 -6.00 -19.39
CA ARG A 33 -0.08 -7.19 -18.52
C ARG A 33 1.02 -7.38 -17.49
N THR A 34 2.06 -6.56 -17.49
CA THR A 34 3.19 -6.71 -16.55
C THR A 34 2.75 -6.38 -15.13
N TRP A 35 2.88 -7.34 -14.22
CA TRP A 35 2.72 -7.08 -12.79
C TRP A 35 3.91 -6.28 -12.26
N PHE A 36 5.11 -6.86 -12.41
CA PHE A 36 6.39 -6.21 -12.16
C PHE A 36 7.45 -6.81 -13.08
N ASP A 37 8.35 -5.95 -13.56
CA ASP A 37 9.60 -6.35 -14.18
C ASP A 37 10.69 -6.40 -13.11
N PHE A 38 11.27 -7.58 -12.90
CA PHE A 38 12.27 -7.83 -11.87
C PHE A 38 13.66 -7.70 -12.46
N GLN A 39 14.50 -6.92 -11.82
CA GLN A 39 15.87 -6.70 -12.22
C GLN A 39 16.82 -6.71 -11.02
N VAL A 40 18.09 -7.00 -11.30
CA VAL A 40 19.16 -6.87 -10.32
C VAL A 40 19.32 -5.39 -9.96
N GLY A 41 19.34 -5.08 -8.67
CA GLY A 41 19.46 -3.73 -8.11
C GLY A 41 20.83 -3.41 -7.50
N ALA A 42 21.66 -4.41 -7.23
CA ALA A 42 22.97 -4.22 -6.59
C ALA A 42 24.05 -5.08 -7.23
N GLY A 43 25.31 -4.64 -7.08
CA GLY A 43 26.47 -5.35 -7.58
C GLY A 43 26.73 -5.20 -9.10
N PRO A 44 27.68 -5.98 -9.64
CA PRO A 44 28.17 -5.81 -11.03
C PRO A 44 27.12 -6.06 -12.11
N GLU A 45 26.12 -6.89 -11.83
CA GLU A 45 25.05 -7.25 -12.77
C GLU A 45 23.83 -6.30 -12.67
N GLU A 46 23.94 -5.16 -12.00
CA GLU A 46 22.81 -4.23 -11.85
C GLU A 46 22.20 -3.84 -13.19
N GLY A 47 20.87 -3.76 -13.22
CA GLY A 47 20.11 -3.44 -14.42
C GLY A 47 19.82 -4.67 -15.28
N LYS A 48 20.48 -5.81 -15.04
CA LYS A 48 20.13 -7.08 -15.69
C LYS A 48 18.73 -7.50 -15.28
N ARG A 49 17.91 -7.76 -16.29
CA ARG A 49 16.57 -8.32 -16.11
C ARG A 49 16.66 -9.75 -15.57
N ILE A 50 15.92 -10.02 -14.51
CA ILE A 50 15.78 -11.36 -13.92
C ILE A 50 14.60 -12.05 -14.58
N MET A 51 13.42 -11.43 -14.51
CA MET A 51 12.19 -11.95 -15.09
C MET A 51 11.12 -10.87 -15.19
N GLU A 52 10.12 -11.09 -16.05
CA GLU A 52 8.89 -10.31 -16.06
C GLU A 52 7.73 -11.20 -15.66
N VAL A 53 7.01 -10.80 -14.62
CA VAL A 53 5.81 -11.50 -14.18
C VAL A 53 4.61 -10.86 -14.85
N LEU A 54 3.87 -11.68 -15.61
CA LEU A 54 2.65 -11.26 -16.28
C LEU A 54 1.41 -11.62 -15.45
N MET A 55 0.37 -10.81 -15.59
CA MET A 55 -0.95 -11.09 -15.03
C MET A 55 -1.66 -12.13 -15.91
N ASP A 56 -2.18 -13.19 -15.31
CA ASP A 56 -2.85 -14.29 -16.02
C ASP A 56 -4.23 -13.90 -16.58
N SER A 57 -4.86 -12.88 -16.02
CA SER A 57 -6.13 -12.32 -16.49
C SER A 57 -5.95 -11.31 -17.62
N ALA A 58 -7.04 -11.05 -18.36
CA ALA A 58 -7.15 -9.84 -19.19
C ALA A 58 -7.03 -8.54 -18.37
N GLU A 59 -7.19 -8.64 -17.04
CA GLU A 59 -7.01 -7.52 -16.12
C GLU A 59 -5.53 -7.22 -15.89
N THR A 60 -5.20 -5.93 -15.90
CA THR A 60 -3.85 -5.40 -15.77
C THR A 60 -3.54 -5.07 -14.31
N GLN A 61 -2.29 -4.71 -14.00
CA GLN A 61 -1.97 -4.15 -12.69
C GLN A 61 -2.26 -2.64 -12.69
N SER A 62 -2.98 -2.17 -11.67
CA SER A 62 -3.21 -0.73 -11.45
C SER A 62 -3.14 -0.34 -10.00
N THR A 63 -2.90 0.95 -9.78
CA THR A 63 -2.74 1.58 -8.46
C THR A 63 -3.59 2.83 -8.40
N CYS A 64 -4.23 3.07 -7.26
CA CYS A 64 -5.02 4.28 -6.99
C CYS A 64 -4.66 4.77 -5.58
N HIS A 65 -4.68 6.09 -5.37
CA HIS A 65 -4.52 6.65 -4.04
C HIS A 65 -5.70 6.23 -3.16
N ARG A 66 -5.42 5.72 -1.96
CA ARG A 66 -6.44 5.15 -1.06
C ARG A 66 -7.58 6.12 -0.78
N ALA A 67 -7.27 7.39 -0.49
CA ALA A 67 -8.30 8.39 -0.18
C ALA A 67 -9.23 8.64 -1.37
N HIS A 68 -8.69 8.79 -2.58
CA HIS A 68 -9.51 9.00 -3.78
C HIS A 68 -10.40 7.80 -4.07
N PHE A 69 -9.89 6.57 -3.92
CA PHE A 69 -10.76 5.40 -4.11
C PHE A 69 -11.85 5.31 -3.03
N LEU A 70 -11.53 5.67 -1.79
CA LEU A 70 -12.52 5.71 -0.71
C LEU A 70 -13.60 6.77 -0.96
N GLU A 71 -13.24 7.94 -1.50
CA GLU A 71 -14.21 8.96 -1.93
C GLU A 71 -15.17 8.41 -3.00
N GLU A 72 -14.64 7.69 -4.00
CA GLU A 72 -15.49 7.06 -5.02
C GLU A 72 -16.44 6.04 -4.40
N LEU A 73 -15.97 5.20 -3.46
CA LEU A 73 -16.78 4.22 -2.73
C LEU A 73 -17.88 4.88 -1.89
N VAL A 74 -17.53 5.88 -1.09
CA VAL A 74 -18.47 6.61 -0.22
C VAL A 74 -19.55 7.29 -1.06
N GLY A 75 -19.21 7.79 -2.25
CA GLY A 75 -20.16 8.39 -3.18
C GLY A 75 -21.26 7.44 -3.72
N PHE A 76 -21.18 6.14 -3.47
CA PHE A 76 -22.27 5.18 -3.76
C PHE A 76 -23.16 4.89 -2.56
N LEU A 77 -22.77 5.32 -1.35
CA LEU A 77 -23.51 5.04 -0.13
C LEU A 77 -24.34 6.27 0.26
N PRO A 78 -25.58 6.09 0.78
CA PRO A 78 -26.34 7.18 1.37
C PRO A 78 -25.75 7.51 2.75
N ILE A 79 -24.53 8.06 2.77
CA ILE A 79 -23.67 8.15 3.96
C ILE A 79 -24.36 8.85 5.13
N ASP A 80 -25.16 9.89 4.84
CA ASP A 80 -25.93 10.67 5.81
C ASP A 80 -27.02 9.85 6.53
N LYS A 81 -27.37 8.68 5.98
CA LYS A 81 -28.39 7.78 6.55
C LYS A 81 -27.79 6.54 7.21
N VAL A 82 -26.58 6.13 6.81
CA VAL A 82 -26.03 4.81 7.19
C VAL A 82 -24.72 4.88 7.95
N ALA A 83 -24.03 6.02 7.98
CA ALA A 83 -22.77 6.17 8.68
C ALA A 83 -22.85 7.23 9.78
N VAL A 84 -22.34 6.85 10.95
CA VAL A 84 -22.13 7.75 12.09
C VAL A 84 -20.63 7.85 12.31
N MET A 85 -20.07 9.02 12.03
CA MET A 85 -18.64 9.29 12.17
C MET A 85 -18.28 9.70 13.60
N SER A 86 -16.99 9.88 13.87
CA SER A 86 -16.47 10.26 15.20
C SER A 86 -16.81 9.28 16.33
N LYS A 87 -17.14 8.04 15.98
CA LYS A 87 -17.39 6.93 16.91
C LYS A 87 -16.17 6.01 16.95
N ARG A 88 -15.48 5.99 18.08
CA ARG A 88 -14.36 5.07 18.32
C ARG A 88 -14.83 3.97 19.27
N VAL A 89 -14.84 2.73 18.81
CA VAL A 89 -15.17 1.55 19.64
C VAL A 89 -14.10 1.39 20.72
N VAL A 90 -14.52 1.14 21.96
CA VAL A 90 -13.63 0.90 23.11
C VAL A 90 -13.92 -0.43 23.81
N SER A 91 -15.13 -0.96 23.68
CA SER A 91 -15.53 -2.28 24.20
C SER A 91 -16.63 -2.88 23.33
N ILE A 92 -16.67 -4.21 23.29
CA ILE A 92 -17.75 -4.99 22.70
C ILE A 92 -18.16 -6.05 23.72
N GLU A 93 -19.45 -6.18 23.95
CA GLU A 93 -20.03 -7.08 24.95
C GLU A 93 -21.19 -7.84 24.32
N GLN A 94 -21.36 -9.13 24.66
CA GLN A 94 -22.53 -9.90 24.26
C GLN A 94 -22.97 -10.81 25.41
N PRO A 95 -23.91 -10.34 26.25
CA PRO A 95 -24.57 -11.20 27.24
C PRO A 95 -25.35 -12.33 26.56
N GLU A 96 -25.51 -13.46 27.26
CA GLU A 96 -26.27 -14.60 26.76
C GLU A 96 -27.71 -14.20 26.43
N GLY A 97 -28.16 -14.51 25.21
CA GLY A 97 -29.50 -14.17 24.74
C GLY A 97 -29.72 -12.70 24.36
N GLU A 98 -28.70 -11.85 24.43
CA GLU A 98 -28.80 -10.43 24.06
C GLU A 98 -28.12 -10.09 22.72
N LYS A 99 -28.50 -8.93 22.17
CA LYS A 99 -27.80 -8.30 21.04
C LYS A 99 -26.38 -7.93 21.44
N VAL A 100 -25.47 -7.89 20.48
CA VAL A 100 -24.11 -7.40 20.67
C VAL A 100 -24.18 -5.90 21.00
N ARG A 101 -23.56 -5.51 22.11
CA ARG A 101 -23.43 -4.12 22.55
C ARG A 101 -22.05 -3.58 22.19
N ILE A 102 -22.04 -2.42 21.55
CA ILE A 102 -20.83 -1.71 21.10
C ILE A 102 -20.71 -0.43 21.93
N VAL A 103 -19.64 -0.31 22.71
CA VAL A 103 -19.39 0.87 23.56
C VAL A 103 -18.41 1.80 22.85
N PHE A 104 -18.76 3.08 22.79
CA PHE A 104 -17.94 4.11 22.16
C PHE A 104 -17.22 5.01 23.17
N ALA A 105 -16.10 5.58 22.75
CA ALA A 105 -15.26 6.45 23.58
C ALA A 105 -15.95 7.74 24.07
N ASP A 106 -17.04 8.16 23.43
CA ASP A 106 -17.83 9.32 23.82
C ASP A 106 -18.89 8.99 24.88
N GLY A 107 -18.89 7.76 25.41
CA GLY A 107 -19.83 7.27 26.43
C GLY A 107 -21.16 6.76 25.88
N THR A 108 -21.39 6.87 24.57
CA THR A 108 -22.58 6.29 23.93
C THR A 108 -22.41 4.80 23.64
N ASP A 109 -23.52 4.10 23.39
CA ASP A 109 -23.50 2.71 22.89
C ASP A 109 -24.51 2.46 21.77
N ALA A 110 -24.31 1.34 21.07
CA ALA A 110 -25.24 0.82 20.07
C ALA A 110 -25.43 -0.69 20.26
N ARG A 111 -26.58 -1.22 19.80
CA ARG A 111 -26.90 -2.65 19.86
C ARG A 111 -27.21 -3.20 18.47
N ALA A 112 -26.67 -4.36 18.13
CA ALA A 112 -26.86 -5.01 16.83
C ALA A 112 -26.95 -6.54 16.96
N ASP A 113 -27.65 -7.18 16.03
CA ASP A 113 -27.76 -8.65 15.98
C ASP A 113 -26.43 -9.30 15.54
N ALA A 114 -25.61 -8.57 14.78
CA ALA A 114 -24.25 -8.97 14.42
C ALA A 114 -23.36 -7.72 14.25
N VAL A 115 -22.06 -7.88 14.47
CA VAL A 115 -21.04 -6.82 14.30
C VAL A 115 -19.91 -7.33 13.43
N VAL A 116 -19.52 -6.53 12.43
CA VAL A 116 -18.39 -6.83 11.55
C VAL A 116 -17.23 -5.90 11.87
N GLY A 117 -16.13 -6.45 12.39
CA GLY A 117 -14.91 -5.71 12.68
C GLY A 117 -14.12 -5.41 11.40
N SER A 118 -14.17 -4.15 10.95
CA SER A 118 -13.38 -3.63 9.81
C SER A 118 -12.50 -2.44 10.24
N ASP A 119 -11.98 -2.49 11.46
CA ASP A 119 -11.30 -1.43 12.21
C ASP A 119 -9.76 -1.51 12.13
N GLY A 120 -9.23 -2.29 11.19
CA GLY A 120 -7.82 -2.30 10.81
C GLY A 120 -6.89 -3.05 11.77
N ILE A 121 -5.58 -2.80 11.64
CA ILE A 121 -4.55 -3.64 12.27
C ILE A 121 -4.57 -3.57 13.82
N ARG A 122 -4.98 -2.43 14.39
CA ARG A 122 -5.18 -2.22 15.83
C ARG A 122 -6.66 -2.34 16.23
N SER A 123 -7.30 -3.39 15.74
CA SER A 123 -8.73 -3.68 15.95
C SER A 123 -9.11 -3.75 17.43
N ALA A 124 -10.16 -3.02 17.81
CA ALA A 124 -10.86 -3.17 19.09
C ALA A 124 -11.83 -4.37 19.06
N CYS A 125 -12.24 -4.82 17.88
CA CYS A 125 -13.08 -6.00 17.71
C CYS A 125 -12.32 -7.31 17.93
N ARG A 126 -11.03 -7.37 17.59
CA ARG A 126 -10.24 -8.60 17.63
C ARG A 126 -10.20 -9.24 19.03
N PRO A 127 -9.91 -8.52 20.14
CA PRO A 127 -9.90 -9.12 21.47
C PRO A 127 -11.24 -9.72 21.88
N PHE A 128 -12.36 -9.18 21.41
CA PHE A 128 -13.70 -9.75 21.66
C PHE A 128 -13.89 -11.11 20.98
N VAL A 129 -13.36 -11.29 19.76
CA VAL A 129 -13.56 -12.52 18.97
C VAL A 129 -12.61 -13.65 19.40
N VAL A 130 -11.34 -13.33 19.65
CA VAL A 130 -10.27 -14.33 19.84
C VAL A 130 -9.53 -14.21 21.18
N GLY A 131 -10.00 -13.33 22.07
CA GLY A 131 -9.34 -13.04 23.34
C GLY A 131 -8.24 -11.99 23.24
N ASP A 132 -7.90 -11.38 24.37
CA ASP A 132 -6.81 -10.41 24.47
C ASP A 132 -5.47 -11.13 24.71
N ASP A 133 -4.94 -11.73 23.64
CA ASP A 133 -3.61 -12.35 23.65
C ASP A 133 -2.57 -11.36 23.07
N PRO A 134 -1.50 -11.01 23.82
CA PRO A 134 -0.37 -10.25 23.30
C PRO A 134 0.22 -10.81 22.00
N ALA A 135 0.07 -12.11 21.72
CA ALA A 135 0.49 -12.72 20.47
C ALA A 135 -0.30 -12.28 19.24
N LEU A 136 -1.51 -11.76 19.44
CA LEU A 136 -2.38 -11.23 18.38
C LEU A 136 -2.17 -9.73 18.15
N GLN A 137 -1.26 -9.10 18.90
CA GLN A 137 -0.89 -7.72 18.66
C GLN A 137 0.04 -7.61 17.44
N PRO A 138 -0.03 -6.50 16.68
CA PRO A 138 0.84 -6.32 15.52
C PRO A 138 2.31 -6.35 15.93
N ARG A 139 3.11 -7.15 15.22
CA ARG A 139 4.55 -7.30 15.48
C ARG A 139 5.35 -6.69 14.35
N PHE A 140 6.51 -6.14 14.69
CA PHE A 140 7.46 -5.69 13.69
C PHE A 140 7.97 -6.90 12.88
N THR A 141 8.03 -6.76 11.56
CA THR A 141 8.41 -7.84 10.64
C THR A 141 9.91 -7.88 10.36
N ASN A 142 10.72 -7.17 11.16
CA ASN A 142 12.15 -6.95 10.91
C ASN A 142 12.44 -6.35 9.53
N ALA A 143 11.53 -5.51 9.03
CA ALA A 143 11.69 -4.78 7.78
C ALA A 143 10.91 -3.46 7.83
N TYR A 144 11.48 -2.41 7.25
CA TYR A 144 10.84 -1.12 7.07
C TYR A 144 10.96 -0.67 5.61
N ALA A 145 10.24 0.39 5.25
CA ALA A 145 10.25 0.91 3.89
C ALA A 145 10.33 2.43 3.85
N TYR A 146 11.23 2.94 3.02
CA TYR A 146 11.25 4.33 2.59
C TYR A 146 10.23 4.55 1.49
N ARG A 147 9.46 5.64 1.57
CA ARG A 147 8.40 5.96 0.61
C ARG A 147 8.58 7.37 0.09
N GLY A 148 8.48 7.53 -1.22
CA GLY A 148 8.72 8.79 -1.91
C GLY A 148 7.96 8.89 -3.22
N LEU A 149 7.94 10.11 -3.76
CA LEU A 149 7.34 10.43 -5.06
C LEU A 149 8.35 11.25 -5.86
N ILE A 150 8.60 10.84 -7.11
CA ILE A 150 9.43 11.59 -8.06
C ILE A 150 8.53 12.15 -9.17
N PRO A 151 8.67 13.42 -9.55
CA PRO A 151 8.15 13.92 -10.83
C PRO A 151 8.59 13.04 -12.02
N MET A 152 7.67 12.70 -12.92
CA MET A 152 7.94 11.70 -13.97
C MET A 152 9.08 12.11 -14.92
N ASP A 153 9.23 13.40 -15.20
CA ASP A 153 10.34 13.94 -16.00
C ASP A 153 11.71 13.67 -15.38
N LEU A 154 11.86 13.88 -14.06
CA LEU A 154 13.07 13.54 -13.32
C LEU A 154 13.30 12.03 -13.27
N ALA A 155 12.23 11.24 -13.12
CA ALA A 155 12.32 9.78 -13.12
C ALA A 155 12.80 9.25 -14.49
N VAL A 156 12.28 9.81 -15.59
CA VAL A 156 12.70 9.47 -16.96
C VAL A 156 14.17 9.83 -17.17
N ALA A 157 14.63 10.97 -16.67
CA ALA A 157 16.03 11.38 -16.80
C ALA A 157 17.00 10.41 -16.12
N GLU A 158 16.62 9.82 -14.98
CA GLU A 158 17.47 8.89 -14.23
C GLU A 158 17.31 7.42 -14.67
N LEU A 159 16.11 6.99 -15.06
CA LEU A 159 15.79 5.57 -15.33
C LEU A 159 15.55 5.23 -16.80
N GLY A 160 15.30 6.24 -17.64
CA GLY A 160 14.80 6.08 -19.01
C GLY A 160 13.29 5.89 -19.09
N GLU A 161 12.75 6.12 -20.28
CA GLU A 161 11.31 6.19 -20.57
C GLU A 161 10.54 4.91 -20.17
N GLU A 162 11.07 3.74 -20.54
CA GLU A 162 10.39 2.47 -20.30
C GLU A 162 10.34 2.15 -18.81
N LYS A 163 11.45 2.25 -18.09
CA LYS A 163 11.50 1.89 -16.66
C LYS A 163 10.68 2.85 -15.81
N ALA A 164 10.79 4.15 -16.04
CA ALA A 164 10.06 5.15 -15.26
C ALA A 164 8.54 5.05 -15.43
N ARG A 165 8.05 4.65 -16.61
CA ARG A 165 6.61 4.56 -16.90
C ARG A 165 5.99 3.19 -16.63
N ASN A 166 6.75 2.22 -16.13
CA ASN A 166 6.27 0.87 -15.90
C ASN A 166 6.67 0.39 -14.50
N ARG A 167 6.04 -0.70 -14.04
CA ARG A 167 6.31 -1.30 -12.73
C ARG A 167 7.65 -2.04 -12.71
N GLN A 168 8.58 -1.56 -11.87
CA GLN A 168 9.91 -2.15 -11.71
C GLN A 168 10.11 -2.67 -10.28
N MET A 169 10.84 -3.77 -10.15
CA MET A 169 11.30 -4.35 -8.89
C MET A 169 12.82 -4.56 -8.96
N TYR A 170 13.58 -3.80 -8.20
CA TYR A 170 15.03 -3.89 -8.08
C TYR A 170 15.37 -4.76 -6.87
N LEU A 171 15.96 -5.94 -7.09
CA LEU A 171 16.32 -6.89 -6.04
C LEU A 171 17.79 -6.78 -5.67
N GLY A 172 18.10 -6.82 -4.37
CA GLY A 172 19.47 -6.80 -3.87
C GLY A 172 19.60 -7.47 -2.50
N PRO A 173 20.83 -7.58 -1.98
CA PRO A 173 21.06 -8.06 -0.63
C PRO A 173 20.32 -7.20 0.40
N ASN A 174 19.66 -7.84 1.36
CA ASN A 174 18.97 -7.20 2.49
C ASN A 174 17.91 -6.13 2.14
N GLY A 175 17.42 -6.09 0.89
CA GLY A 175 16.44 -5.09 0.49
C GLY A 175 15.90 -5.26 -0.92
N HIS A 176 14.87 -4.50 -1.23
CA HIS A 176 14.34 -4.36 -2.60
C HIS A 176 13.65 -3.02 -2.79
N ILE A 177 13.66 -2.51 -4.01
CA ILE A 177 12.99 -1.26 -4.36
C ILE A 177 11.92 -1.58 -5.39
N LEU A 178 10.70 -1.14 -5.15
CA LEU A 178 9.66 -1.15 -6.16
C LEU A 178 9.30 0.26 -6.58
N THR A 179 9.08 0.43 -7.88
CA THR A 179 8.62 1.69 -8.45
C THR A 179 7.44 1.46 -9.37
N PHE A 180 6.51 2.41 -9.38
CA PHE A 180 5.36 2.35 -10.28
C PHE A 180 4.74 3.73 -10.52
N PRO A 181 4.23 4.00 -11.73
CA PRO A 181 3.58 5.27 -12.03
C PRO A 181 2.31 5.45 -11.21
N VAL A 182 2.09 6.68 -10.75
CA VAL A 182 0.88 7.15 -10.08
C VAL A 182 0.47 8.51 -10.64
N ALA A 183 -0.64 9.08 -10.12
CA ALA A 183 -1.13 10.39 -10.54
C ALA A 183 -1.30 10.51 -12.07
N LYS A 184 -1.91 9.49 -12.70
CA LYS A 184 -2.11 9.38 -14.16
C LYS A 184 -0.80 9.36 -14.96
N GLY A 185 0.29 8.89 -14.35
CA GLY A 185 1.60 8.79 -14.99
C GLY A 185 2.47 10.04 -14.84
N ASN A 186 2.05 11.02 -14.05
CA ASN A 186 2.82 12.26 -13.82
C ASN A 186 3.84 12.14 -12.69
N MET A 187 3.72 11.12 -11.84
CA MET A 187 4.65 10.86 -10.74
C MET A 187 5.04 9.38 -10.71
N LEU A 188 6.26 9.09 -10.27
CA LEU A 188 6.75 7.76 -9.96
C LEU A 188 6.71 7.54 -8.44
N ASN A 189 5.93 6.57 -7.97
CA ASN A 189 5.93 6.14 -6.58
C ASN A 189 7.11 5.21 -6.31
N ILE A 190 7.80 5.41 -5.19
CA ILE A 190 8.89 4.56 -4.72
C ILE A 190 8.48 3.90 -3.40
N VAL A 191 8.80 2.62 -3.26
CA VAL A 191 8.86 1.95 -1.96
C VAL A 191 10.15 1.14 -1.90
N ALA A 192 11.09 1.56 -1.04
CA ALA A 192 12.39 0.91 -0.87
C ALA A 192 12.40 0.19 0.48
N PHE A 193 12.30 -1.13 0.45
CA PHE A 193 12.33 -2.00 1.63
C PHE A 193 13.75 -2.36 2.02
N HIS A 194 14.02 -2.31 3.32
CA HIS A 194 15.29 -2.73 3.89
C HIS A 194 15.05 -3.61 5.13
N GLY A 195 15.85 -4.66 5.26
CA GLY A 195 15.85 -5.54 6.42
C GLY A 195 16.43 -4.82 7.64
N ALA A 196 15.77 -4.97 8.78
CA ALA A 196 16.23 -4.45 10.06
C ALA A 196 16.92 -5.55 10.87
N ASP A 197 17.75 -5.15 11.83
CA ASP A 197 18.19 -6.04 12.91
C ASP A 197 16.99 -6.67 13.62
N ASP A 198 17.21 -7.82 14.24
CA ASP A 198 16.23 -8.50 15.10
C ASP A 198 16.07 -7.77 16.44
N LYS A 199 15.47 -6.57 16.38
CA LYS A 199 15.17 -5.70 17.51
C LYS A 199 13.74 -5.18 17.40
N PRO A 200 13.04 -4.95 18.53
CA PRO A 200 11.73 -4.32 18.51
C PRO A 200 11.76 -2.96 17.81
N TRP A 201 10.69 -2.62 17.07
CA TRP A 201 10.55 -1.29 16.51
C TRP A 201 10.20 -0.28 17.60
N GLU A 202 11.07 0.70 17.81
CA GLU A 202 10.86 1.77 18.77
C GLU A 202 10.25 3.02 18.12
N GLY A 203 9.26 3.59 18.83
CA GLY A 203 8.61 4.83 18.46
C GLY A 203 7.53 4.69 17.36
N PRO A 204 7.20 5.78 16.66
CA PRO A 204 6.14 5.78 15.65
C PRO A 204 6.51 4.89 14.45
N TRP A 205 5.51 4.28 13.83
CA TRP A 205 5.68 3.45 12.62
C TRP A 205 6.03 4.27 11.37
N VAL A 206 5.87 5.60 11.43
CA VAL A 206 6.23 6.53 10.37
C VAL A 206 7.21 7.54 10.96
N LYS A 207 8.37 7.67 10.30
CA LYS A 207 9.42 8.64 10.63
C LYS A 207 9.64 9.53 9.40
N GLN A 208 9.80 10.82 9.62
CA GLN A 208 10.10 11.80 8.57
C GLN A 208 11.62 12.00 8.47
N ASP A 209 12.07 12.69 7.41
CA ASP A 209 13.45 13.17 7.25
C ASP A 209 14.49 12.04 7.31
N GLN A 210 14.19 10.90 6.68
CA GLN A 210 15.02 9.70 6.71
C GLN A 210 15.90 9.53 5.46
N LYS A 211 16.21 10.61 4.74
CA LYS A 211 16.97 10.55 3.48
C LYS A 211 18.36 9.96 3.68
N GLU A 212 19.11 10.47 4.66
CA GLU A 212 20.46 9.99 4.93
C GLU A 212 20.48 8.51 5.38
N ALA A 213 19.45 8.07 6.11
CA ALA A 213 19.31 6.67 6.50
C ALA A 213 19.08 5.76 5.30
N MET A 214 18.19 6.17 4.38
CA MET A 214 17.98 5.47 3.11
C MET A 214 19.26 5.40 2.29
N GLU A 215 20.01 6.50 2.16
CA GLU A 215 21.26 6.50 1.38
C GLU A 215 22.31 5.55 1.97
N ARG A 216 22.38 5.42 3.30
CA ARG A 216 23.25 4.44 3.98
C ARG A 216 22.80 3.00 3.76
N ASP A 217 21.52 2.71 3.94
CA ASP A 217 20.98 1.34 3.81
C ASP A 217 21.14 0.77 2.40
N PHE A 218 21.11 1.65 1.40
CA PHE A 218 21.26 1.28 0.00
C PHE A 218 22.63 1.66 -0.57
N GLU A 219 23.64 1.87 0.30
CA GLU A 219 25.02 2.02 -0.12
C GLU A 219 25.46 0.80 -0.93
N GLY A 220 26.20 1.03 -2.03
CA GLY A 220 26.64 -0.04 -2.93
C GLY A 220 25.60 -0.57 -3.92
N TRP A 221 24.35 -0.10 -3.89
CA TRP A 221 23.37 -0.39 -4.94
C TRP A 221 23.76 0.29 -6.27
N GLY A 222 23.25 -0.22 -7.40
CA GLY A 222 23.70 0.24 -8.72
C GLY A 222 23.06 1.56 -9.19
N LYS A 223 23.15 1.82 -10.49
CA LYS A 223 22.82 3.11 -11.09
C LYS A 223 21.34 3.47 -10.92
N ASN A 224 20.43 2.56 -11.26
CA ASN A 224 18.99 2.87 -11.23
C ASN A 224 18.50 3.15 -9.79
N PRO A 225 18.78 2.30 -8.79
CA PRO A 225 18.47 2.58 -7.38
C PRO A 225 19.04 3.91 -6.86
N ARG A 226 20.31 4.20 -7.13
CA ARG A 226 20.92 5.47 -6.72
C ARG A 226 20.27 6.67 -7.39
N GLY A 227 19.93 6.56 -8.68
CA GLY A 227 19.16 7.57 -9.40
C GLY A 227 17.82 7.84 -8.71
N ILE A 228 17.09 6.79 -8.32
CA ILE A 228 15.83 6.92 -7.56
C ILE A 228 16.03 7.67 -6.24
N MET A 229 17.05 7.30 -5.46
CA MET A 229 17.30 7.90 -4.13
C MET A 229 17.65 9.38 -4.21
N LYS A 230 18.43 9.76 -5.24
CA LYS A 230 18.85 11.14 -5.49
C LYS A 230 17.67 12.11 -5.65
N VAL A 231 16.61 11.68 -6.32
CA VAL A 231 15.45 12.52 -6.67
C VAL A 231 14.15 12.16 -5.91
N GLY A 232 14.15 11.05 -5.17
CA GLY A 232 12.95 10.41 -4.63
C GLY A 232 12.51 10.79 -3.23
N LEU A 233 13.41 11.38 -2.44
CA LEU A 233 13.07 11.96 -1.15
C LEU A 233 13.48 13.43 -1.15
N PRO A 234 12.54 14.38 -0.96
CA PRO A 234 12.92 15.75 -0.66
C PRO A 234 13.81 15.76 0.61
N PRO A 235 14.77 16.70 0.70
CA PRO A 235 15.61 16.85 1.89
C PRO A 235 14.79 17.09 3.14
#